data_AF-A0A956QRU3-F1
#
_entry.id   AF-A0A956QRU3-F1
#
_cell.length_a   1.000
_cell.length_b   1.000
_cell.length_c   1.000
_cell.angle_alpha   90.00
_cell.angle_beta   90.00
_cell.angle_gamma   90.00
#
_symmetry.space_group_name_H-M   'P 1'
#
loop_
_entity.id
_entity.type
_entity.pdbx_description
1 polymer ?
#
loop_
_entity_poly.entity_id
_entity_poly.type
_entity_poly.pdbx_seq_one_letter_code
_entity_poly.pdbx_strand_id
1 'polypeptide(L)'
;EIDPRKQLGSMLAGTDTPEKIAALQAIEKLAPALSLEQWNEFLMFGFDNPDDGDNAVTLMHYRAGRALLVAHPELGDGTGSEPEHDPADLAYQACRSPEMGTYGEDRWKHWWMIACETAGMFEEMPPDPIERNLRSEDPDIRRAASEALAKRGGTAPALKPLSHVDIWLAEKQCKNDDELAGAIVALLTDPEAVARSAPAGWLWEHPTEVAALPLAGLVEEALDSFEDPGAGASLTAELDWLVRALARHAHFDGTAAAIKRCLAHPNFEITCSVIDNLENVSLDFAPQLFEIARSDEGWRRAAIAKWALSRSEQKEMATAIKGAGLNDRKLKAWTL
;
A
#
# COMPACT_ATOMS: atom_id res chain seq x y z
N GLU A 1 -9.10 -35.01 25.77
CA GLU A 1 -9.19 -33.55 25.57
C GLU A 1 -7.85 -33.02 25.11
N ILE A 2 -7.85 -32.09 24.17
CA ILE A 2 -6.64 -31.35 23.79
C ILE A 2 -6.48 -30.26 24.84
N ASP A 3 -5.33 -30.24 25.53
CA ASP A 3 -5.00 -29.14 26.44
C ASP A 3 -4.72 -27.89 25.58
N PRO A 4 -5.59 -26.85 25.61
CA PRO A 4 -5.46 -25.68 24.74
C PRO A 4 -4.11 -24.97 24.94
N ARG A 5 -3.50 -25.07 26.13
CA ARG A 5 -2.20 -24.44 26.43
C ARG A 5 -1.05 -25.11 25.69
N LYS A 6 -1.09 -26.43 25.55
CA LYS A 6 -0.11 -27.19 24.74
C LYS A 6 -0.24 -26.86 23.26
N GLN A 7 -1.46 -26.67 22.78
CA GLN A 7 -1.71 -26.26 21.41
C GLN A 7 -1.18 -24.85 21.13
N LEU A 8 -1.47 -23.89 22.03
CA LEU A 8 -0.93 -22.52 21.92
C LEU A 8 0.61 -22.51 21.91
N GLY A 9 1.25 -23.25 22.81
CA GLY A 9 2.71 -23.34 22.85
C GLY A 9 3.30 -23.93 21.57
N SER A 10 2.65 -24.96 21.01
CA SER A 10 3.07 -25.55 19.73
C SER A 10 2.93 -24.58 18.55
N MET A 11 1.89 -23.74 18.55
CA MET A 11 1.68 -22.73 17.50
C MET A 11 2.70 -21.59 17.59
N LEU A 12 3.02 -21.13 18.80
CA LEU A 12 4.06 -20.11 19.01
C LEU A 12 5.46 -20.60 18.63
N ALA A 13 5.78 -21.86 18.92
CA ALA A 13 7.06 -22.48 18.56
C ALA A 13 7.17 -22.88 17.07
N GLY A 14 6.06 -22.81 16.33
CA GLY A 14 6.03 -23.08 14.90
C GLY A 14 6.74 -22.00 14.09
N THR A 15 6.95 -22.28 12.80
CA THR A 15 7.53 -21.31 11.85
C THR A 15 6.47 -20.53 11.07
N ASP A 16 5.18 -20.84 11.27
CA ASP A 16 4.10 -20.25 10.49
C ASP A 16 3.55 -18.97 11.15
N THR A 17 3.76 -17.83 10.51
CA THR A 17 3.34 -16.51 11.03
C THR A 17 1.83 -16.44 11.36
N PRO A 18 0.91 -16.88 10.48
CA PRO A 18 -0.52 -16.92 10.80
C PRO A 18 -0.86 -17.72 12.07
N GLU A 19 -0.23 -18.89 12.27
CA GLU A 19 -0.40 -19.68 13.49
C GLU A 19 0.09 -18.93 14.72
N LYS A 20 1.27 -18.28 14.66
CA LYS A 20 1.78 -17.43 15.75
C LYS A 20 0.81 -16.31 16.10
N ILE A 21 0.33 -15.55 15.11
CA ILE A 21 -0.64 -14.46 15.29
C ILE A 21 -1.92 -14.99 15.95
N ALA A 22 -2.47 -16.10 15.45
CA ALA A 22 -3.68 -16.70 16.01
C ALA A 22 -3.49 -17.15 17.47
N ALA A 23 -2.33 -17.72 17.81
CA ALA A 23 -2.00 -18.10 19.18
C ALA A 23 -1.90 -16.88 20.10
N LEU A 24 -1.23 -15.81 19.67
CA LEU A 24 -1.11 -14.56 20.43
C LEU A 24 -2.47 -13.88 20.64
N GLN A 25 -3.33 -13.86 19.61
CA GLN A 25 -4.72 -13.37 19.73
C GLN A 25 -5.55 -14.21 20.71
N ALA A 26 -5.34 -15.53 20.74
CA ALA A 26 -6.00 -16.40 21.70
C ALA A 26 -5.52 -16.13 23.13
N ILE A 27 -4.22 -15.89 23.34
CA ILE A 27 -3.67 -15.51 24.64
C ILE A 27 -4.25 -14.19 25.11
N GLU A 28 -4.26 -13.15 24.27
CA GLU A 28 -4.88 -11.85 24.57
C GLU A 28 -6.32 -12.01 25.08
N LYS A 29 -7.13 -12.85 24.41
CA LYS A 29 -8.53 -13.09 24.76
C LYS A 29 -8.72 -13.95 26.01
N LEU A 30 -7.85 -14.95 26.22
CA LEU A 30 -7.95 -15.89 27.33
C LEU A 30 -7.32 -15.37 28.62
N ALA A 31 -6.47 -14.34 28.55
CA ALA A 31 -5.79 -13.76 29.70
C ALA A 31 -6.70 -13.56 30.94
N PRO A 32 -7.88 -12.91 30.82
CA PRO A 32 -8.79 -12.71 31.97
C PRO A 32 -9.58 -13.97 32.38
N ALA A 33 -9.61 -15.02 31.55
CA ALA A 33 -10.45 -16.20 31.78
C ALA A 33 -9.72 -17.35 32.51
N LEU A 34 -8.39 -17.39 32.44
CA LEU A 34 -7.57 -18.42 33.07
C LEU A 34 -6.94 -17.91 34.37
N SER A 35 -6.66 -18.81 35.31
CA SER A 35 -6.01 -18.49 36.58
C SER A 35 -4.50 -18.26 36.41
N LEU A 36 -3.89 -17.55 37.37
CA LEU A 36 -2.44 -17.36 37.44
C LEU A 36 -1.67 -18.70 37.45
N GLU A 37 -2.19 -19.72 38.12
CA GLU A 37 -1.59 -21.07 38.13
C GLU A 37 -1.56 -21.67 36.73
N GLN A 38 -2.68 -21.58 35.99
CA GLN A 38 -2.78 -22.08 34.62
C GLN A 38 -1.85 -21.33 33.65
N TRP A 39 -1.66 -20.02 33.86
CA TRP A 39 -0.72 -19.23 33.10
C TRP A 39 0.74 -19.52 33.47
N ASN A 40 1.08 -19.67 34.76
CA ASN A 40 2.42 -20.06 35.17
C ASN A 40 2.84 -21.40 34.57
N GLU A 41 1.93 -22.38 34.52
CA GLU A 41 2.18 -23.67 33.85
C GLU A 41 2.47 -23.51 32.35
N PHE A 42 1.88 -22.51 31.69
CA PHE A 42 2.09 -22.21 30.28
C PHE A 42 3.38 -21.39 30.05
N LEU A 43 3.57 -20.31 30.81
CA LEU A 43 4.69 -19.37 30.71
C LEU A 43 6.02 -19.98 31.13
N MET A 44 6.02 -21.05 31.93
CA MET A 44 7.21 -21.83 32.26
C MET A 44 7.99 -22.36 31.05
N PHE A 45 7.38 -22.39 29.86
CA PHE A 45 8.02 -22.79 28.61
C PHE A 45 8.64 -21.62 27.82
N GLY A 46 8.59 -20.39 28.35
CA GLY A 46 9.06 -19.16 27.72
C GLY A 46 7.96 -18.46 26.94
N PHE A 47 7.66 -17.21 27.29
CA PHE A 47 6.82 -16.30 26.49
C PHE A 47 7.69 -15.16 25.98
N ASP A 48 8.52 -15.50 25.00
CA ASP A 48 9.35 -14.55 24.27
C ASP A 48 8.65 -14.19 22.96
N ASN A 49 9.03 -13.07 22.35
CA ASN A 49 8.53 -12.72 21.02
C ASN A 49 8.92 -13.83 20.04
N PRO A 50 7.95 -14.54 19.43
CA PRO A 50 8.28 -15.69 18.61
C PRO A 50 8.84 -15.29 17.24
N ASP A 51 8.84 -13.99 16.89
CA ASP A 51 9.41 -13.48 15.65
C ASP A 51 9.68 -11.96 15.71
N ASP A 52 10.86 -11.55 16.17
CA ASP A 52 11.27 -10.13 16.19
C ASP A 52 11.44 -9.53 14.78
N GLY A 53 11.50 -10.37 13.75
CA GLY A 53 11.54 -9.98 12.34
C GLY A 53 10.16 -9.91 11.68
N ASP A 54 9.07 -9.94 12.45
CA ASP A 54 7.72 -9.75 11.93
C ASP A 54 6.94 -8.76 12.81
N ASN A 55 6.62 -7.58 12.25
CA ASN A 55 5.87 -6.54 12.94
C ASN A 55 4.50 -7.01 13.44
N ALA A 56 3.76 -7.81 12.66
CA ALA A 56 2.45 -8.28 13.08
C ALA A 56 2.54 -9.20 14.29
N VAL A 57 3.55 -10.08 14.32
CA VAL A 57 3.83 -10.94 15.46
C VAL A 57 4.27 -10.12 16.67
N THR A 58 5.19 -9.18 16.47
CA THR A 58 5.71 -8.29 17.52
C THR A 58 4.58 -7.48 18.18
N LEU A 59 3.69 -6.88 17.39
CA LEU A 59 2.53 -6.14 17.90
C LEU A 59 1.55 -7.04 18.66
N MET A 60 1.30 -8.24 18.14
CA MET A 60 0.43 -9.20 18.84
C MET A 60 1.05 -9.75 20.12
N HIS A 61 2.37 -9.91 20.14
CA HIS A 61 3.11 -10.31 21.34
C HIS A 61 3.00 -9.23 22.42
N TYR A 62 3.18 -7.97 22.06
CA TYR A 62 2.96 -6.83 22.95
C TYR A 62 1.53 -6.83 23.52
N ARG A 63 0.50 -6.94 22.66
CA ARG A 63 -0.92 -7.02 23.06
C ARG A 63 -1.18 -8.15 24.05
N ALA A 64 -0.72 -9.36 23.73
CA ALA A 64 -0.90 -10.54 24.58
C ALA A 64 -0.20 -10.37 25.94
N GLY A 65 1.04 -9.86 25.95
CA GLY A 65 1.77 -9.54 27.17
C GLY A 65 1.03 -8.53 28.04
N ARG A 66 0.55 -7.41 27.46
CA ARG A 66 -0.25 -6.41 28.19
C ARG A 66 -1.53 -6.99 28.76
N ALA A 67 -2.25 -7.83 28.01
CA ALA A 67 -3.46 -8.49 28.50
C ALA A 67 -3.18 -9.40 29.70
N LEU A 68 -2.08 -10.17 29.66
CA LEU A 68 -1.64 -11.02 30.77
C LEU A 68 -1.29 -10.18 32.00
N LEU A 69 -0.51 -9.11 31.84
CA LEU A 69 -0.12 -8.21 32.94
C LEU A 69 -1.31 -7.53 33.60
N VAL A 70 -2.31 -7.14 32.81
CA VAL A 70 -3.55 -6.54 33.33
C VAL A 70 -4.38 -7.57 34.10
N ALA A 71 -4.46 -8.81 33.60
CA ALA A 71 -5.22 -9.88 34.24
C ALA A 71 -4.54 -10.42 35.51
N HIS A 72 -3.21 -10.51 35.50
CA HIS A 72 -2.39 -11.09 36.57
C HIS A 72 -1.12 -10.25 36.81
N PRO A 73 -1.22 -9.12 37.53
CA PRO A 73 -0.08 -8.24 37.82
C PRO A 73 1.08 -8.92 38.54
N GLU A 74 0.82 -10.04 39.22
CA GLU A 74 1.80 -10.86 39.94
C GLU A 74 2.83 -11.54 39.03
N LEU A 75 2.57 -11.61 37.72
CA LEU A 75 3.56 -12.09 36.75
C LEU A 75 4.80 -11.19 36.67
N GLY A 76 4.76 -9.98 37.25
CA GLY A 76 5.79 -8.96 37.11
C GLY A 76 5.81 -8.41 35.69
N ASP A 77 6.62 -7.39 35.41
CA ASP A 77 6.78 -6.87 34.04
C ASP A 77 7.32 -7.93 33.05
N GLY A 78 7.80 -9.08 33.55
CA GLY A 78 8.34 -10.16 32.73
C GLY A 78 9.61 -9.77 31.97
N THR A 79 10.06 -8.52 32.10
CA THR A 79 11.22 -7.97 31.42
C THR A 79 12.47 -8.34 32.19
N GLY A 80 12.84 -9.61 32.11
CA GLY A 80 14.24 -10.03 32.26
C GLY A 80 15.12 -9.53 31.10
N SER A 81 14.58 -8.71 30.20
CA SER A 81 15.29 -8.10 29.08
C SER A 81 16.26 -7.03 29.55
N GLU A 82 17.46 -7.07 28.99
CA GLU A 82 18.42 -5.99 29.11
C GLU A 82 17.77 -4.65 28.69
N PRO A 83 18.16 -3.51 29.28
CA PRO A 83 17.53 -2.20 29.07
C PRO A 83 17.53 -1.68 27.62
N GLU A 84 18.09 -2.42 26.66
CA GLU A 84 18.14 -2.08 25.24
C GLU A 84 16.93 -2.59 24.43
N HIS A 85 16.02 -3.39 24.99
CA HIS A 85 14.85 -3.95 24.27
C HIS A 85 13.56 -3.92 25.11
N ASP A 86 13.01 -2.73 25.34
CA ASP A 86 11.66 -2.58 25.91
C ASP A 86 10.62 -3.08 24.87
N PRO A 87 9.76 -4.08 25.21
CA PRO A 87 8.69 -4.54 24.33
C PRO A 87 7.76 -3.41 23.85
N ALA A 88 7.58 -2.34 24.63
CA ALA A 88 6.82 -1.17 24.22
C ALA A 88 7.52 -0.38 23.11
N ASP A 89 8.84 -0.23 23.19
CA ASP A 89 9.64 0.45 22.15
C ASP A 89 9.64 -0.36 20.84
N LEU A 90 9.77 -1.69 20.92
CA LEU A 90 9.66 -2.57 19.75
C LEU A 90 8.27 -2.52 19.13
N ALA A 91 7.20 -2.55 19.93
CA ALA A 91 5.84 -2.39 19.45
C ALA A 91 5.60 -1.01 18.82
N TYR A 92 6.14 0.04 19.43
CA TYR A 92 6.08 1.39 18.88
C TYR A 92 6.77 1.46 17.51
N GLN A 93 7.97 0.89 17.37
CA GLN A 93 8.68 0.81 16.10
C GLN A 93 7.92 -0.02 15.06
N ALA A 94 7.38 -1.19 15.45
CA ALA A 94 6.59 -2.06 14.58
C ALA A 94 5.26 -1.44 14.13
N CYS A 95 4.71 -0.50 14.91
CA CYS A 95 3.57 0.34 14.51
C CYS A 95 3.96 1.37 13.45
N ARG A 96 5.17 1.94 13.48
CA ARG A 96 5.58 3.03 12.58
C ARG A 96 6.27 2.58 11.30
N SER A 97 7.06 1.51 11.37
CA SER A 97 7.94 1.13 10.27
C SER A 97 7.42 -0.12 9.54
N PRO A 98 7.07 -0.03 8.25
CA PRO A 98 6.82 -1.22 7.43
C PRO A 98 8.09 -2.03 7.14
N GLU A 99 9.28 -1.51 7.46
CA GLU A 99 10.57 -2.04 6.99
C GLU A 99 10.94 -3.42 7.56
N MET A 100 10.29 -3.89 8.62
CA MET A 100 10.68 -5.15 9.27
C MET A 100 10.05 -6.41 8.68
N GLY A 101 9.34 -6.37 7.54
CA GLY A 101 8.87 -7.60 6.90
C GLY A 101 8.64 -7.48 5.39
N THR A 102 9.12 -8.47 4.62
CA THR A 102 8.68 -8.69 3.23
C THR A 102 7.31 -9.35 3.25
N TYR A 103 6.26 -8.56 3.43
CA TYR A 103 4.90 -9.07 3.46
C TYR A 103 4.36 -9.32 2.05
N GLY A 104 3.77 -10.50 1.81
CA GLY A 104 2.80 -10.65 0.71
C GLY A 104 1.50 -9.90 1.02
N GLU A 105 0.67 -9.61 0.00
CA GLU A 105 -0.54 -8.77 0.11
C GLU A 105 -1.44 -9.10 1.31
N ASP A 106 -1.74 -10.39 1.54
CA ASP A 106 -2.59 -10.83 2.66
C ASP A 106 -1.96 -10.54 4.03
N ARG A 107 -0.63 -10.69 4.14
CA ARG A 107 0.07 -10.42 5.40
C ARG A 107 0.21 -8.93 5.67
N TRP A 108 0.38 -8.15 4.61
CA TRP A 108 0.39 -6.68 4.68
C TRP A 108 -0.93 -6.14 5.22
N LYS A 109 -2.05 -6.66 4.70
CA LYS A 109 -3.39 -6.35 5.18
C LYS A 109 -3.55 -6.67 6.67
N HIS A 110 -3.18 -7.89 7.08
CA HIS A 110 -3.28 -8.29 8.48
C HIS A 110 -2.43 -7.43 9.41
N TRP A 111 -1.21 -7.08 9.00
CA TRP A 111 -0.35 -6.18 9.78
C TRP A 111 -1.00 -4.82 9.99
N TRP A 112 -1.53 -4.17 8.95
CA TRP A 112 -2.19 -2.86 9.09
C TRP A 112 -3.42 -2.90 10.00
N MET A 113 -4.21 -3.96 9.92
CA MET A 113 -5.34 -4.16 10.84
C MET A 113 -4.84 -4.25 12.29
N ILE A 114 -3.81 -5.06 12.55
CA ILE A 114 -3.21 -5.21 13.88
C ILE A 114 -2.60 -3.89 14.36
N ALA A 115 -1.90 -3.14 13.51
CA ALA A 115 -1.30 -1.85 13.84
C ALA A 115 -2.37 -0.81 14.22
N CYS A 116 -3.45 -0.70 13.44
CA CYS A 116 -4.59 0.15 13.77
C CYS A 116 -5.22 -0.25 15.11
N GLU A 117 -5.51 -1.54 15.29
CA GLU A 117 -6.11 -2.04 16.53
C GLU A 117 -5.23 -1.77 17.76
N THR A 118 -3.92 -2.01 17.64
CA THR A 118 -2.93 -1.80 18.71
C THR A 118 -2.86 -0.32 19.07
N ALA A 119 -2.75 0.56 18.07
CA ALA A 119 -2.83 2.00 18.28
C ALA A 119 -4.15 2.40 18.97
N GLY A 120 -5.28 1.83 18.55
CA GLY A 120 -6.58 2.12 19.18
C GLY A 120 -6.70 1.67 20.64
N MET A 121 -5.96 0.63 21.05
CA MET A 121 -6.01 0.07 22.41
C MET A 121 -5.08 0.78 23.40
N PHE A 122 -3.93 1.26 22.94
CA PHE A 122 -2.86 1.78 23.79
C PHE A 122 -2.56 3.23 23.42
N GLU A 123 -2.74 4.16 24.36
CA GLU A 123 -2.56 5.60 24.12
C GLU A 123 -1.09 5.96 23.82
N GLU A 124 -0.16 5.20 24.40
CA GLU A 124 1.29 5.31 24.18
C GLU A 124 1.73 4.96 22.76
N MET A 125 0.89 4.25 21.99
CA MET A 125 1.18 3.89 20.61
C MET A 125 0.93 5.09 19.67
N PRO A 126 1.66 5.19 18.54
CA PRO A 126 1.51 6.30 17.62
C PRO A 126 0.13 6.26 16.93
N PRO A 127 -0.53 7.41 16.70
CA PRO A 127 -1.79 7.46 15.94
C PRO A 127 -1.58 7.28 14.43
N ASP A 128 -0.35 7.42 13.91
CA ASP A 128 0.00 7.38 12.49
C ASP A 128 -0.69 6.22 11.72
N PRO A 129 -0.72 4.95 12.23
CA PRO A 129 -1.40 3.85 11.53
C PRO A 129 -2.89 4.07 11.36
N ILE A 130 -3.56 4.68 12.35
CA ILE A 130 -4.98 5.00 12.29
C ILE A 130 -5.20 6.06 11.23
N GLU A 131 -4.53 7.22 11.36
CA GLU A 131 -4.72 8.37 10.49
C GLU A 131 -4.46 8.04 9.02
N ARG A 132 -3.38 7.29 8.75
CA ARG A 132 -3.01 6.82 7.42
C ARG A 132 -4.09 5.94 6.78
N ASN A 133 -4.71 5.07 7.56
CA ASN A 133 -5.60 4.03 7.04
C ASN A 133 -7.09 4.37 7.11
N LEU A 134 -7.47 5.52 7.67
CA LEU A 134 -8.87 6.00 7.62
C LEU A 134 -9.41 6.12 6.20
N ARG A 135 -8.54 6.32 5.20
CA ARG A 135 -8.91 6.42 3.78
C ARG A 135 -8.41 5.25 2.92
N SER A 136 -7.97 4.15 3.54
CA SER A 136 -7.53 2.94 2.82
C SER A 136 -8.59 2.49 1.82
N GLU A 137 -8.17 2.03 0.63
CA GLU A 137 -9.07 1.40 -0.34
C GLU A 137 -9.64 0.08 0.20
N ASP A 138 -8.83 -0.68 0.93
CA ASP A 138 -9.25 -1.94 1.55
C ASP A 138 -10.28 -1.67 2.67
N PRO A 139 -11.50 -2.23 2.57
CA PRO A 139 -12.57 -1.96 3.52
C PRO A 139 -12.32 -2.51 4.92
N ASP A 140 -11.55 -3.59 5.06
CA ASP A 140 -11.25 -4.18 6.37
C ASP A 140 -10.19 -3.35 7.11
N ILE A 141 -9.14 -2.90 6.40
CA ILE A 141 -8.13 -1.99 6.96
C ILE A 141 -8.80 -0.67 7.39
N ARG A 142 -9.65 -0.10 6.52
CA ARG A 142 -10.38 1.14 6.81
C ARG A 142 -11.32 1.01 8.00
N ARG A 143 -12.01 -0.14 8.13
CA ARG A 143 -12.84 -0.46 9.29
C ARG A 143 -11.99 -0.52 10.56
N ALA A 144 -10.85 -1.24 10.54
CA ALA A 144 -9.96 -1.34 11.69
C ALA A 144 -9.46 0.04 12.16
N ALA A 145 -9.06 0.91 11.22
CA ALA A 145 -8.69 2.29 11.53
C ALA A 145 -9.85 3.10 12.13
N SER A 146 -11.05 2.98 11.58
CA SER A 146 -12.23 3.70 12.08
C SER A 146 -12.62 3.27 13.49
N GLU A 147 -12.59 1.96 13.76
CA GLU A 147 -12.86 1.40 15.10
C GLU A 147 -11.77 1.81 16.10
N ALA A 148 -10.50 1.81 15.68
CA ALA A 148 -9.39 2.27 16.50
C ALA A 148 -9.49 3.76 16.86
N LEU A 149 -9.89 4.60 15.90
CA LEU A 149 -10.13 6.02 16.15
C LEU A 149 -11.27 6.24 17.15
N ALA A 150 -12.35 5.45 17.04
CA ALA A 150 -13.48 5.52 17.97
C ALA A 150 -13.07 5.15 19.40
N LYS A 151 -12.17 4.15 19.58
CA LYS A 151 -11.60 3.81 20.90
C LYS A 151 -10.80 4.96 21.50
N ARG A 152 -10.16 5.79 20.67
CA ARG A 152 -9.48 7.03 21.07
C ARG A 152 -10.41 8.25 21.20
N GLY A 153 -11.74 8.06 21.11
CA GLY A 153 -12.73 9.12 21.23
C GLY A 153 -12.88 10.00 19.99
N GLY A 154 -12.27 9.64 18.87
CA GLY A 154 -12.42 10.33 17.59
C GLY A 154 -13.65 9.88 16.81
N THR A 155 -13.92 10.55 15.69
CA THR A 155 -14.99 10.19 14.74
C THR A 155 -14.38 10.06 13.36
N ALA A 156 -14.57 8.90 12.74
CA ALA A 156 -14.08 8.65 11.38
C ALA A 156 -14.84 9.53 10.36
N PRO A 157 -14.17 10.00 9.30
CA PRO A 157 -14.83 10.71 8.22
C PRO A 157 -15.88 9.83 7.54
N ALA A 158 -16.98 10.44 7.08
CA ALA A 158 -17.92 9.76 6.20
C ALA A 158 -17.26 9.67 4.81
N LEU A 159 -16.88 8.46 4.41
CA LEU A 159 -16.22 8.21 3.13
C LEU A 159 -17.15 7.42 2.21
N LYS A 160 -17.01 7.68 0.91
CA LYS A 160 -17.80 7.08 -0.16
C LYS A 160 -16.89 6.20 -1.03
N PRO A 161 -16.87 4.87 -0.82
CA PRO A 161 -16.19 3.97 -1.74
C PRO A 161 -16.85 4.03 -3.11
N LEU A 162 -16.06 4.28 -4.15
CA LEU A 162 -16.53 4.30 -5.52
C LEU A 162 -16.49 2.90 -6.12
N SER A 163 -17.41 2.64 -7.06
CA SER A 163 -17.58 1.35 -7.70
C SER A 163 -18.05 1.47 -9.14
N HIS A 164 -18.13 0.35 -9.86
CA HIS A 164 -18.77 0.31 -11.17
C HIS A 164 -20.25 0.69 -11.15
N VAL A 165 -20.93 0.60 -10.00
CA VAL A 165 -22.33 1.05 -9.87
C VAL A 165 -22.41 2.57 -9.99
N ASP A 166 -21.45 3.32 -9.43
CA ASP A 166 -21.40 4.77 -9.54
C ASP A 166 -21.18 5.22 -10.99
N ILE A 167 -20.30 4.52 -11.72
CA ILE A 167 -20.08 4.73 -13.15
C ILE A 167 -21.38 4.48 -13.93
N TRP A 168 -22.02 3.33 -13.71
CA TRP A 168 -23.28 2.98 -14.36
C TRP A 168 -24.40 4.00 -14.07
N LEU A 169 -24.49 4.51 -12.84
CA LEU A 169 -25.45 5.56 -12.49
C LEU A 169 -25.15 6.88 -13.24
N ALA A 170 -23.88 7.26 -13.35
CA ALA A 170 -23.47 8.44 -14.13
C ALA A 170 -23.81 8.26 -15.63
N GLU A 171 -23.55 7.09 -16.20
CA GLU A 171 -23.90 6.74 -17.58
C GLU A 171 -25.40 6.90 -17.88
N LYS A 172 -26.28 6.58 -16.92
CA LYS A 172 -27.73 6.75 -17.09
C LYS A 172 -28.19 8.20 -17.10
N GLN A 173 -27.39 9.11 -16.56
CA GLN A 173 -27.74 10.52 -16.39
C GLN A 173 -27.15 11.42 -17.47
N CYS A 174 -26.07 10.97 -18.11
CA CYS A 174 -25.34 11.73 -19.13
C CYS A 174 -25.87 11.41 -20.53
N LYS A 175 -25.83 12.38 -21.43
CA LYS A 175 -26.35 12.25 -22.81
C LYS A 175 -25.27 11.92 -23.82
N ASN A 176 -24.01 12.13 -23.47
CA ASN A 176 -22.84 11.95 -24.31
C ASN A 176 -21.60 11.67 -23.45
N ASP A 177 -20.51 11.28 -24.11
CA ASP A 177 -19.27 10.86 -23.46
C ASP A 177 -18.55 12.01 -22.74
N ASP A 178 -18.67 13.26 -23.21
CA ASP A 178 -18.07 14.43 -22.56
C ASP A 178 -18.77 14.75 -21.23
N GLU A 179 -20.11 14.70 -21.21
CA GLU A 179 -20.90 14.84 -19.98
C GLU A 179 -20.57 13.71 -18.99
N LEU A 180 -20.43 12.47 -19.48
CA LEU A 180 -20.06 11.33 -18.67
C LEU A 180 -18.65 11.48 -18.09
N ALA A 181 -17.67 11.83 -18.91
CA ALA A 181 -16.30 12.11 -18.46
C ALA A 181 -16.28 13.18 -17.35
N GLY A 182 -17.03 14.27 -17.53
CA GLY A 182 -17.20 15.29 -16.50
C GLY A 182 -17.80 14.74 -15.19
N ALA A 183 -18.79 13.85 -15.28
CA ALA A 183 -19.37 13.20 -14.11
C ALA A 183 -18.39 12.23 -13.41
N ILE A 184 -17.61 11.46 -14.18
CA ILE A 184 -16.57 10.56 -13.64
C ILE A 184 -15.46 11.36 -12.95
N VAL A 185 -15.02 12.47 -13.55
CA VAL A 185 -14.09 13.42 -12.92
C VAL A 185 -14.66 13.93 -11.61
N ALA A 186 -15.92 14.36 -11.59
CA ALA A 186 -16.57 14.84 -10.37
C ALA A 186 -16.58 13.78 -9.25
N LEU A 187 -16.84 12.51 -9.59
CA LEU A 187 -16.73 11.39 -8.64
C LEU A 187 -15.31 11.23 -8.10
N LEU A 188 -14.31 11.26 -8.97
CA LEU A 188 -12.90 11.08 -8.58
C LEU A 188 -12.40 12.20 -7.67
N THR A 189 -12.77 13.44 -7.97
CA THR A 189 -12.35 14.64 -7.23
C THR A 189 -13.18 14.90 -5.98
N ASP A 190 -14.17 14.06 -5.68
CA ASP A 190 -14.94 14.17 -4.44
C ASP A 190 -13.99 13.97 -3.22
N PRO A 191 -13.90 14.94 -2.31
CA PRO A 191 -13.08 14.84 -1.11
C PRO A 191 -13.49 13.70 -0.17
N GLU A 192 -14.67 13.13 -0.31
CA GLU A 192 -15.15 11.98 0.46
C GLU A 192 -14.90 10.65 -0.28
N ALA A 193 -14.49 10.67 -1.55
CA ALA A 193 -14.25 9.45 -2.31
C ALA A 193 -13.05 8.65 -1.80
N VAL A 194 -13.17 7.32 -1.89
CA VAL A 194 -12.10 6.32 -1.74
C VAL A 194 -12.32 5.17 -2.73
N ALA A 195 -11.32 4.29 -2.90
CA ALA A 195 -11.39 3.17 -3.84
C ALA A 195 -11.65 3.64 -5.27
N ARG A 196 -10.85 4.62 -5.72
CA ARG A 196 -11.03 5.31 -7.02
C ARG A 196 -10.65 4.49 -8.24
N SER A 197 -10.23 3.23 -8.06
CA SER A 197 -9.73 2.35 -9.11
C SER A 197 -10.72 2.15 -10.26
N ALA A 198 -12.01 1.97 -9.97
CA ALA A 198 -13.02 1.76 -11.01
C ALA A 198 -13.23 3.00 -11.92
N PRO A 199 -13.51 4.21 -11.40
CA PRO A 199 -13.61 5.40 -12.25
C PRO A 199 -12.28 5.80 -12.91
N ALA A 200 -11.14 5.56 -12.27
CA ALA A 200 -9.83 5.74 -12.92
C ALA A 200 -9.64 4.77 -14.09
N GLY A 201 -10.02 3.49 -13.94
CA GLY A 201 -10.03 2.50 -15.00
C GLY A 201 -10.95 2.88 -16.17
N TRP A 202 -12.12 3.47 -15.88
CA TRP A 202 -12.97 4.00 -16.93
C TRP A 202 -12.27 5.11 -17.73
N LEU A 203 -11.64 6.08 -17.06
CA LEU A 203 -10.87 7.13 -17.74
C LEU A 203 -9.65 6.58 -18.50
N TRP A 204 -9.05 5.49 -18.02
CA TRP A 204 -8.01 4.79 -18.75
C TRP A 204 -8.51 4.26 -20.11
N GLU A 205 -9.72 3.69 -20.15
CA GLU A 205 -10.35 3.21 -21.40
C GLU A 205 -10.82 4.36 -22.30
N HIS A 206 -11.21 5.49 -21.70
CA HIS A 206 -11.83 6.64 -22.38
C HIS A 206 -11.06 7.96 -22.15
N PRO A 207 -9.90 8.16 -22.80
CA PRO A 207 -9.11 9.37 -22.62
C PRO A 207 -9.83 10.62 -23.12
N THR A 208 -9.84 11.68 -22.31
CA THR A 208 -10.56 12.93 -22.61
C THR A 208 -9.84 14.15 -22.01
N GLU A 209 -9.84 15.25 -22.76
CA GLU A 209 -9.16 16.49 -22.35
C GLU A 209 -9.72 17.04 -21.02
N VAL A 210 -11.03 16.86 -20.78
CA VAL A 210 -11.71 17.31 -19.56
C VAL A 210 -11.15 16.64 -18.30
N ALA A 211 -10.66 15.41 -18.41
CA ALA A 211 -10.12 14.65 -17.28
C ALA A 211 -8.62 14.85 -17.05
N ALA A 212 -7.90 15.41 -18.02
CA ALA A 212 -6.44 15.49 -18.01
C ALA A 212 -5.88 16.22 -16.78
N LEU A 213 -6.32 17.47 -16.56
CA LEU A 213 -5.84 18.29 -15.45
C LEU A 213 -6.32 17.77 -14.07
N PRO A 214 -7.59 17.37 -13.88
CA PRO A 214 -8.04 16.74 -12.64
C PRO A 214 -7.27 15.46 -12.29
N LEU A 215 -7.03 14.57 -13.27
CA LEU A 215 -6.24 13.35 -13.06
C LEU A 215 -4.80 13.68 -12.65
N ALA A 216 -4.18 14.67 -13.30
CA ALA A 216 -2.84 15.10 -12.93
C ALA A 216 -2.78 15.58 -11.47
N GLY A 217 -3.77 16.38 -11.03
CA GLY A 217 -3.87 16.83 -9.64
C GLY A 217 -4.04 15.68 -8.64
N LEU A 218 -4.92 14.72 -8.94
CA LEU A 218 -5.13 13.54 -8.08
C LEU A 218 -3.89 12.65 -7.98
N VAL A 219 -3.16 12.45 -9.08
CA VAL A 219 -1.90 11.70 -9.05
C VAL A 219 -0.86 12.43 -8.23
N GLU A 220 -0.71 13.75 -8.38
CA GLU A 220 0.24 14.54 -7.58
C GLU A 220 -0.08 14.44 -6.07
N GLU A 221 -1.36 14.57 -5.69
CA GLU A 221 -1.80 14.40 -4.30
C GLU A 221 -1.51 12.99 -3.78
N ALA A 222 -1.82 11.96 -4.58
CA ALA A 222 -1.55 10.58 -4.21
C ALA A 222 -0.04 10.34 -4.03
N LEU A 223 0.80 10.91 -4.90
CA LEU A 223 2.27 10.83 -4.79
C LEU A 223 2.83 11.62 -3.61
N ASP A 224 2.21 12.73 -3.20
CA ASP A 224 2.62 13.48 -2.00
C ASP A 224 2.37 12.68 -0.70
N SER A 225 1.33 11.86 -0.70
CA SER A 225 0.95 11.00 0.43
C SER A 225 1.49 9.57 0.32
N PHE A 226 2.18 9.23 -0.76
CA PHE A 226 2.68 7.87 -1.00
C PHE A 226 3.89 7.56 -0.12
N GLU A 227 3.73 6.56 0.73
CA GLU A 227 4.82 5.96 1.50
C GLU A 227 5.19 4.61 0.88
N ASP A 228 6.43 4.52 0.38
CA ASP A 228 6.94 3.32 -0.27
C ASP A 228 6.86 2.12 0.71
N PRO A 229 6.09 1.06 0.39
CA PRO A 229 5.95 -0.08 1.26
C PRO A 229 7.23 -0.95 1.31
N GLY A 230 8.25 -0.64 0.50
CA GLY A 230 9.51 -1.36 0.46
C GLY A 230 9.54 -2.48 -0.57
N ALA A 231 10.65 -3.23 -0.62
CA ALA A 231 10.87 -4.24 -1.65
C ALA A 231 9.86 -5.40 -1.54
N GLY A 232 9.05 -5.57 -2.59
CA GLY A 232 8.14 -6.71 -2.76
C GLY A 232 6.67 -6.43 -2.48
N ALA A 233 6.31 -5.21 -2.09
CA ALA A 233 4.91 -4.79 -1.97
C ALA A 233 4.45 -4.00 -3.20
N SER A 234 3.30 -4.40 -3.73
CA SER A 234 2.66 -3.76 -4.88
C SER A 234 2.13 -2.37 -4.53
N LEU A 235 2.02 -1.49 -5.53
CA LEU A 235 1.21 -0.28 -5.46
C LEU A 235 -0.21 -0.62 -5.04
N THR A 236 -0.83 0.29 -4.29
CA THR A 236 -2.29 0.28 -4.09
C THR A 236 -2.97 0.30 -5.46
N ALA A 237 -4.06 -0.46 -5.61
CA ALA A 237 -4.78 -0.52 -6.86
C ALA A 237 -5.24 0.88 -7.31
N GLU A 238 -5.67 1.73 -6.36
CA GLU A 238 -6.05 3.12 -6.64
C GLU A 238 -4.92 3.92 -7.32
N LEU A 239 -3.72 3.95 -6.73
CA LEU A 239 -2.59 4.67 -7.32
C LEU A 239 -2.18 4.09 -8.67
N ASP A 240 -2.10 2.76 -8.81
CA ASP A 240 -1.78 2.13 -10.10
C ASP A 240 -2.75 2.55 -11.19
N TRP A 241 -4.07 2.46 -10.93
CA TRP A 241 -5.09 2.86 -11.90
C TRP A 241 -5.09 4.36 -12.20
N LEU A 242 -4.83 5.22 -11.22
CA LEU A 242 -4.70 6.66 -11.44
C LEU A 242 -3.49 6.99 -12.33
N VAL A 243 -2.33 6.37 -12.08
CA VAL A 243 -1.13 6.58 -12.92
C VAL A 243 -1.33 6.03 -14.33
N ARG A 244 -1.93 4.85 -14.47
CA ARG A 244 -2.30 4.28 -15.79
C ARG A 244 -3.21 5.24 -16.55
N ALA A 245 -4.29 5.71 -15.91
CA ALA A 245 -5.22 6.66 -16.51
C ALA A 245 -4.50 7.94 -16.94
N LEU A 246 -3.67 8.53 -16.07
CA LEU A 246 -2.87 9.71 -16.40
C LEU A 246 -1.95 9.46 -17.62
N ALA A 247 -1.30 8.30 -17.71
CA ALA A 247 -0.44 7.94 -18.84
C ALA A 247 -1.19 7.92 -20.18
N ARG A 248 -2.47 7.50 -20.18
CA ARG A 248 -3.34 7.57 -21.37
C ARG A 248 -3.71 9.00 -21.76
N HIS A 249 -3.65 9.93 -20.81
CA HIS A 249 -3.94 11.35 -21.00
C HIS A 249 -2.68 12.19 -21.27
N ALA A 250 -1.49 11.58 -21.38
CA ALA A 250 -0.21 12.27 -21.46
C ALA A 250 -0.01 13.20 -22.68
N HIS A 251 -0.93 13.18 -23.65
CA HIS A 251 -0.93 14.06 -24.82
C HIS A 251 -1.78 15.32 -24.63
N PHE A 252 -2.59 15.39 -23.57
CA PHE A 252 -3.37 16.58 -23.22
C PHE A 252 -2.55 17.55 -22.36
N ASP A 253 -2.85 18.85 -22.51
CA ASP A 253 -2.22 19.91 -21.74
C ASP A 253 -2.44 19.72 -20.23
N GLY A 254 -1.45 20.14 -19.44
CA GLY A 254 -1.49 20.07 -17.97
C GLY A 254 -1.03 18.74 -17.35
N THR A 255 -0.89 17.65 -18.13
CA THR A 255 -0.45 16.35 -17.61
C THR A 255 1.07 16.20 -17.49
N ALA A 256 1.83 17.06 -18.17
CA ALA A 256 3.25 16.82 -18.39
C ALA A 256 4.11 16.83 -17.12
N ALA A 257 3.75 17.66 -16.13
CA ALA A 257 4.47 17.71 -14.86
C ALA A 257 4.30 16.40 -14.08
N ALA A 258 3.05 15.94 -13.95
CA ALA A 258 2.71 14.71 -13.24
C ALA A 258 3.35 13.47 -13.88
N ILE A 259 3.31 13.36 -15.22
CA ILE A 259 4.00 12.26 -15.91
C ILE A 259 5.51 12.28 -15.65
N LYS A 260 6.16 13.46 -15.70
CA LYS A 260 7.61 13.56 -15.39
C LYS A 260 7.90 13.11 -13.97
N ARG A 261 7.05 13.47 -13.02
CA ARG A 261 7.18 13.06 -11.61
C ARG A 261 7.03 11.54 -11.48
N CYS A 262 6.04 10.92 -12.10
CA CYS A 262 5.88 9.46 -12.10
C CYS A 262 7.11 8.75 -12.69
N LEU A 263 7.64 9.22 -13.82
CA LEU A 263 8.83 8.67 -14.48
C LEU A 263 10.14 8.89 -13.71
N ALA A 264 10.17 9.87 -12.80
CA ALA A 264 11.31 10.15 -11.93
C ALA A 264 11.16 9.55 -10.52
N HIS A 265 10.05 8.87 -10.25
CA HIS A 265 9.74 8.36 -8.93
C HIS A 265 10.69 7.23 -8.53
N PRO A 266 11.20 7.19 -7.28
CA PRO A 266 12.14 6.15 -6.83
C PRO A 266 11.50 4.76 -6.78
N ASN A 267 10.22 4.67 -6.38
CA ASN A 267 9.48 3.41 -6.45
C ASN A 267 9.25 3.03 -7.92
N PHE A 268 9.80 1.87 -8.29
CA PHE A 268 9.86 1.43 -9.68
C PHE A 268 8.49 1.10 -10.28
N GLU A 269 7.52 0.70 -9.46
CA GLU A 269 6.19 0.32 -9.93
C GLU A 269 5.42 1.52 -10.47
N ILE A 270 5.56 2.71 -9.86
CA ILE A 270 4.95 3.96 -10.37
C ILE A 270 5.47 4.25 -11.78
N THR A 271 6.77 4.05 -11.99
CA THR A 271 7.37 4.18 -13.32
C THR A 271 6.87 3.08 -14.28
N CYS A 272 6.70 1.84 -13.80
CA CYS A 272 6.15 0.74 -14.60
C CYS A 272 4.74 1.04 -15.11
N SER A 273 3.84 1.57 -14.27
CA SER A 273 2.46 1.90 -14.66
C SER A 273 2.40 2.90 -15.82
N VAL A 274 3.37 3.82 -15.91
CA VAL A 274 3.53 4.71 -17.09
C VAL A 274 4.09 3.94 -18.29
N ILE A 275 5.12 3.11 -18.09
CA ILE A 275 5.79 2.35 -19.18
C ILE A 275 4.86 1.33 -19.83
N ASP A 276 3.95 0.74 -19.07
CA ASP A 276 2.92 -0.18 -19.57
C ASP A 276 1.95 0.47 -20.56
N ASN A 277 1.92 1.81 -20.62
CA ASN A 277 1.00 2.60 -21.42
C ASN A 277 1.71 3.51 -22.44
N LEU A 278 2.98 3.19 -22.78
CA LEU A 278 3.84 3.99 -23.64
C LEU A 278 3.22 4.36 -24.99
N GLU A 279 2.30 3.54 -25.52
CA GLU A 279 1.68 3.82 -26.80
C GLU A 279 0.89 5.14 -26.84
N ASN A 280 0.50 5.67 -25.68
CA ASN A 280 -0.26 6.91 -25.50
C ASN A 280 0.58 8.07 -24.92
N VAL A 281 1.83 7.78 -24.54
CA VAL A 281 2.75 8.78 -23.97
C VAL A 281 3.31 9.66 -25.08
N SER A 282 3.32 10.99 -24.85
CA SER A 282 3.90 11.95 -25.79
C SER A 282 5.37 11.67 -26.10
N LEU A 283 5.80 11.97 -27.32
CA LEU A 283 7.21 11.85 -27.73
C LEU A 283 8.13 12.78 -26.94
N ASP A 284 7.59 13.84 -26.33
CA ASP A 284 8.35 14.78 -25.51
C ASP A 284 9.00 14.12 -24.29
N PHE A 285 8.50 12.95 -23.87
CA PHE A 285 9.07 12.15 -22.80
C PHE A 285 10.20 11.20 -23.25
N ALA A 286 10.47 11.09 -24.57
CA ALA A 286 11.48 10.18 -25.10
C ALA A 286 12.87 10.35 -24.44
N PRO A 287 13.39 11.57 -24.19
CA PRO A 287 14.68 11.72 -23.51
C PRO A 287 14.72 11.08 -22.12
N GLN A 288 13.69 11.30 -21.29
CA GLN A 288 13.60 10.73 -19.94
C GLN A 288 13.49 9.21 -19.99
N LEU A 289 12.66 8.67 -20.90
CA LEU A 289 12.53 7.23 -21.12
C LEU A 289 13.86 6.60 -21.56
N PHE A 290 14.64 7.26 -22.41
CA PHE A 290 15.97 6.75 -22.78
C PHE A 290 16.95 6.76 -21.61
N GLU A 291 16.90 7.72 -20.70
CA GLU A 291 17.71 7.67 -19.47
C GLU A 291 17.34 6.45 -18.61
N ILE A 292 16.04 6.22 -18.39
CA ILE A 292 15.55 5.04 -17.66
C ILE A 292 16.06 3.75 -18.30
N ALA A 293 15.92 3.63 -19.63
CA ALA A 293 16.37 2.45 -20.37
C ALA A 293 17.89 2.23 -20.29
N ARG A 294 18.71 3.28 -20.12
CA ARG A 294 20.17 3.11 -19.94
C ARG A 294 20.54 2.57 -18.56
N SER A 295 19.83 3.01 -17.52
CA SER A 295 20.09 2.55 -16.14
C SER A 295 19.50 1.17 -15.82
N ASP A 296 18.64 0.63 -16.68
CA ASP A 296 17.89 -0.60 -16.43
C ASP A 296 18.31 -1.73 -17.38
N GLU A 297 18.50 -2.97 -16.91
CA GLU A 297 18.83 -4.15 -17.73
C GLU A 297 17.70 -5.19 -17.84
N GLY A 298 16.44 -4.75 -17.88
CA GLY A 298 15.28 -5.65 -17.93
C GLY A 298 14.22 -5.32 -18.99
N TRP A 299 13.01 -5.82 -18.75
CA TRP A 299 11.88 -5.70 -19.67
C TRP A 299 11.50 -4.24 -19.98
N ARG A 300 11.72 -3.30 -19.05
CA ARG A 300 11.46 -1.86 -19.26
C ARG A 300 12.33 -1.28 -20.37
N ARG A 301 13.63 -1.61 -20.38
CA ARG A 301 14.54 -1.25 -21.47
C ARG A 301 14.01 -1.79 -22.81
N ALA A 302 13.57 -3.05 -22.82
CA ALA A 302 13.00 -3.66 -24.02
C ALA A 302 11.68 -3.00 -24.48
N ALA A 303 10.80 -2.65 -23.55
CA ALA A 303 9.53 -1.96 -23.84
C ALA A 303 9.77 -0.57 -24.45
N ILE A 304 10.65 0.23 -23.84
CA ILE A 304 11.04 1.56 -24.33
C ILE A 304 11.71 1.47 -25.71
N ALA A 305 12.57 0.47 -25.91
CA ALA A 305 13.23 0.25 -27.20
C ALA A 305 12.22 -0.13 -28.31
N LYS A 306 11.26 -1.03 -28.02
CA LYS A 306 10.18 -1.40 -28.94
C LYS A 306 9.31 -0.19 -29.29
N TRP A 307 8.93 0.61 -28.29
CA TRP A 307 8.18 1.85 -28.47
C TRP A 307 8.91 2.83 -29.39
N ALA A 308 10.19 3.09 -29.14
CA ALA A 308 11.00 4.00 -29.96
C ALA A 308 11.19 3.49 -31.39
N LEU A 309 11.45 2.19 -31.59
CA LEU A 309 11.57 1.58 -32.92
C LEU A 309 10.26 1.67 -33.71
N SER A 310 9.11 1.47 -33.07
CA SER A 310 7.80 1.56 -33.73
C SER A 310 7.46 2.98 -34.22
N ARG A 311 8.21 3.99 -33.77
CA ARG A 311 7.99 5.42 -34.06
C ARG A 311 9.22 6.07 -34.70
N SER A 312 10.24 5.32 -35.09
CA SER A 312 11.53 5.87 -35.56
C SER A 312 11.42 6.68 -36.86
N GLU A 313 10.36 6.48 -37.64
CA GLU A 313 10.06 7.25 -38.85
C GLU A 313 9.50 8.65 -38.53
N GLN A 314 9.02 8.89 -37.31
CA GLN A 314 8.54 10.20 -36.86
C GLN A 314 9.73 11.11 -36.57
N LYS A 315 9.70 12.35 -37.09
CA LYS A 315 10.84 13.27 -37.06
C LYS A 315 11.29 13.59 -35.64
N GLU A 316 10.34 13.78 -34.74
CA GLU A 316 10.54 14.08 -33.33
C GLU A 316 11.26 12.92 -32.64
N MET A 317 10.78 11.68 -32.83
CA MET A 317 11.41 10.48 -32.29
C MET A 317 12.81 10.24 -32.88
N ALA A 318 12.97 10.37 -34.20
CA ALA A 318 14.28 10.25 -34.85
C ALA A 318 15.30 11.26 -34.29
N THR A 319 14.83 12.48 -34.00
CA THR A 319 15.64 13.53 -33.36
C THR A 319 16.00 13.14 -31.93
N ALA A 320 15.05 12.63 -31.15
CA ALA A 320 15.29 12.16 -29.78
C ALA A 320 16.27 10.98 -29.72
N ILE A 321 16.11 9.97 -30.59
CA ILE A 321 17.02 8.81 -30.72
C ILE A 321 18.45 9.30 -31.01
N LYS A 322 18.60 10.20 -31.99
CA LYS A 322 19.90 10.77 -32.35
C LYS A 322 20.50 11.59 -31.20
N GLY A 323 19.68 12.44 -30.56
CA GLY A 323 20.09 13.25 -29.40
C GLY A 323 20.56 12.40 -28.22
N ALA A 324 19.96 11.21 -28.04
CA ALA A 324 20.35 10.21 -27.07
C ALA A 324 21.61 9.41 -27.47
N GLY A 325 22.21 9.65 -28.63
CA GLY A 325 23.35 8.84 -29.13
C GLY A 325 22.97 7.37 -29.41
N LEU A 326 21.68 7.11 -29.64
CA LEU A 326 21.13 5.81 -29.98
C LEU A 326 21.00 5.67 -31.50
N ASN A 327 20.78 4.44 -31.95
CA ASN A 327 20.44 4.10 -33.33
C ASN A 327 19.64 2.80 -33.35
N ASP A 328 19.04 2.47 -34.48
CA ASP A 328 18.21 1.25 -34.63
C ASP A 328 18.93 -0.02 -34.21
N ARG A 329 20.25 -0.12 -34.45
CA ARG A 329 21.04 -1.29 -34.03
C ARG A 329 21.12 -1.40 -32.51
N LYS A 330 21.39 -0.30 -31.81
CA LYS A 330 21.42 -0.25 -30.34
C LYS A 330 20.03 -0.53 -29.76
N LEU A 331 18.99 0.09 -30.31
CA LEU A 331 17.62 -0.15 -29.86
C LEU A 331 17.20 -1.61 -30.09
N LYS A 332 17.52 -2.23 -31.23
CA LYS A 332 17.26 -3.66 -31.45
C LYS A 332 18.00 -4.55 -30.45
N ALA A 333 19.24 -4.22 -30.09
CA ALA A 333 19.98 -4.94 -29.06
C ALA A 333 19.32 -4.83 -27.67
N TRP A 334 18.61 -3.74 -27.40
CA TRP A 334 17.85 -3.53 -26.16
C TRP A 334 16.53 -4.31 -26.11
N THR A 335 16.04 -4.85 -27.24
CA THR A 335 14.79 -5.62 -27.30
C THR A 335 14.93 -7.12 -27.02
N LEU A 336 16.17 -7.61 -26.91
CA LEU A 336 16.55 -9.00 -26.64
C LEU A 336 16.55 -9.28 -25.14
#